data_AF-A0A3S3LZK4-F1
#
_entry.id   AF-A0A3S3LZK4-F1
#
_cell.length_a   1.000
_cell.length_b   1.000
_cell.length_c   1.000
_cell.angle_alpha   90.00
_cell.angle_beta   90.00
_cell.angle_gamma   90.00
#
_symmetry.space_group_name_H-M   'P 1'
#
loop_
_entity.id
_entity.type
_entity.pdbx_description
1 polymer ?
#
loop_
_entity_poly.entity_id
_entity_poly.type
_entity_poly.pdbx_seq_one_letter_code
_entity_poly.pdbx_strand_id
1 'polypeptide(L)'
;MAYYKIANLSRYDSVETAVIMSAAGLETLAAYILGTRGGWSVSMLRNVSLAAQIRACTRLLKIEGDPADQSDLLRKRLKAKKGQPARDGFSLLTEFRNGVTHSSPFNYDMDIFHAWDASQWLLEMQLHAPPRSKARRSIL
;
A
#
# COMPACT_ATOMS: atom_id res chain seq x y z
N MET A 1 16.01 -33.15 -1.16
CA MET A 1 16.35 -31.83 -1.76
C MET A 1 15.26 -31.24 -2.65
N ALA A 2 14.48 -32.02 -3.42
CA ALA A 2 13.40 -31.49 -4.27
C ALA A 2 12.26 -30.82 -3.48
N TYR A 3 11.85 -31.41 -2.34
CA TYR A 3 10.79 -30.87 -1.47
C TYR A 3 11.06 -29.43 -1.00
N TYR A 4 12.29 -29.13 -0.56
CA TYR A 4 12.68 -27.78 -0.14
C TYR A 4 12.66 -26.75 -1.29
N LYS A 5 12.96 -27.17 -2.53
CA LYS A 5 12.88 -26.29 -3.70
C LYS A 5 11.43 -25.97 -4.07
N ILE A 6 10.56 -26.97 -4.04
CA ILE A 6 9.12 -26.82 -4.33
C ILE A 6 8.44 -25.98 -3.23
N ALA A 7 8.77 -26.22 -1.96
CA ALA A 7 8.24 -25.44 -0.84
C ALA A 7 8.67 -23.96 -0.91
N ASN A 8 9.92 -23.66 -1.29
CA ASN A 8 10.36 -22.28 -1.46
C ASN A 8 9.67 -21.59 -2.65
N LEU A 9 9.49 -22.27 -3.79
CA LEU A 9 8.76 -21.74 -4.94
C LEU A 9 7.30 -21.44 -4.60
N SER A 10 6.59 -22.42 -4.02
CA SER A 10 5.19 -22.25 -3.59
C SER A 10 5.00 -21.14 -2.57
N ARG A 11 6.00 -20.92 -1.70
CA ARG A 11 6.00 -19.81 -0.74
C ARG A 11 6.11 -18.45 -1.43
N TYR A 12 6.93 -18.32 -2.48
CA TYR A 12 7.03 -17.09 -3.27
C TYR A 12 5.73 -16.83 -4.05
N ASP A 13 5.15 -17.85 -4.70
CA ASP A 13 3.85 -17.72 -5.39
C ASP A 13 2.73 -17.24 -4.43
N SER A 14 2.74 -17.77 -3.20
CA SER A 14 1.75 -17.43 -2.17
C SER A 14 1.89 -16.00 -1.67
N VAL A 15 3.12 -15.53 -1.39
CA VAL A 15 3.33 -14.15 -0.90
C VAL A 15 3.11 -13.14 -2.02
N GLU A 16 3.43 -13.47 -3.28
CA GLU A 16 3.09 -12.63 -4.43
C GLU A 16 1.58 -12.45 -4.55
N THR A 17 0.84 -13.55 -4.47
CA THR A 17 -0.63 -13.51 -4.42
C THR A 17 -1.13 -12.67 -3.25
N ALA A 18 -0.54 -12.82 -2.06
CA ALA A 18 -0.91 -12.05 -0.88
C ALA A 18 -0.64 -10.54 -1.05
N VAL A 19 0.47 -10.15 -1.67
CA VAL A 19 0.77 -8.74 -2.01
C VAL A 19 -0.26 -8.19 -3.00
N ILE A 20 -0.62 -8.95 -4.03
CA ILE A 20 -1.63 -8.54 -5.03
C ILE A 20 -2.97 -8.31 -4.34
N MET A 21 -3.42 -9.26 -3.50
CA MET A 21 -4.68 -9.14 -2.77
C MET A 21 -4.68 -7.98 -1.77
N SER A 22 -3.57 -7.77 -1.06
CA SER A 22 -3.43 -6.64 -0.13
C SER A 22 -3.53 -5.29 -0.85
N ALA A 23 -2.86 -5.16 -2.00
CA ALA A 23 -2.91 -3.95 -2.79
C ALA A 23 -4.31 -3.70 -3.39
N ALA A 24 -5.02 -4.74 -3.83
CA ALA A 24 -6.40 -4.63 -4.27
C ALA A 24 -7.34 -4.20 -3.11
N GLY A 25 -7.10 -4.69 -1.90
CA GLY A 25 -7.78 -4.22 -0.69
C GLY A 25 -7.53 -2.73 -0.43
N LEU A 26 -6.27 -2.29 -0.50
CA LEU A 26 -5.89 -0.89 -0.30
C LEU A 26 -6.50 0.03 -1.36
N GLU A 27 -6.51 -0.40 -2.63
CA GLU A 27 -7.16 0.31 -3.73
C GLU A 27 -8.67 0.46 -3.48
N THR A 28 -9.34 -0.64 -3.12
CA THR A 28 -10.78 -0.65 -2.84
C THR A 28 -11.13 0.29 -1.68
N LEU A 29 -10.37 0.19 -0.59
CA LEU A 29 -10.61 0.98 0.62
C LEU A 29 -10.31 2.46 0.40
N ALA A 30 -9.21 2.79 -0.28
CA ALA A 30 -8.87 4.16 -0.65
C ALA A 30 -9.95 4.78 -1.54
N ALA A 31 -10.40 4.06 -2.58
CA ALA A 31 -11.45 4.53 -3.47
C ALA A 31 -12.77 4.78 -2.72
N TYR A 32 -13.17 3.85 -1.84
CA TYR A 32 -14.37 3.98 -1.02
C TYR A 32 -14.29 5.20 -0.09
N ILE A 33 -13.19 5.36 0.65
CA ILE A 33 -13.03 6.45 1.62
C ILE A 33 -12.89 7.80 0.92
N LEU A 34 -12.10 7.89 -0.14
CA LEU A 34 -11.95 9.13 -0.90
C LEU A 34 -13.25 9.53 -1.59
N GLY A 35 -14.02 8.58 -2.11
CA GLY A 35 -15.34 8.85 -2.69
C GLY A 35 -16.35 9.32 -1.65
N THR A 36 -16.49 8.58 -0.53
CA THR A 36 -17.54 8.83 0.46
C THR A 36 -17.23 9.95 1.46
N ARG A 37 -15.96 10.11 1.84
CA ARG A 37 -15.52 11.11 2.85
C ARG A 37 -14.69 12.24 2.25
N GLY A 38 -13.97 11.97 1.15
CA GLY A 38 -13.12 12.95 0.46
C GLY A 38 -13.84 13.72 -0.65
N GLY A 39 -15.01 13.26 -1.10
CA GLY A 39 -15.77 13.87 -2.19
C GLY A 39 -15.13 13.69 -3.57
N TRP A 40 -14.25 12.70 -3.73
CA TRP A 40 -13.59 12.45 -5.02
C TRP A 40 -14.56 11.80 -6.00
N SER A 41 -14.57 12.29 -7.24
CA SER A 41 -15.32 11.66 -8.32
C SER A 41 -14.61 10.41 -8.85
N VAL A 42 -15.34 9.57 -9.58
CA VAL A 42 -14.78 8.43 -10.30
C VAL A 42 -13.69 8.87 -11.29
N SER A 43 -13.85 10.03 -11.94
CA SER A 43 -12.83 10.57 -12.85
C SER A 43 -11.56 10.97 -12.13
N MET A 44 -11.64 11.56 -10.93
CA MET A 44 -10.47 11.87 -10.11
C MET A 44 -9.73 10.60 -9.69
N LEU A 45 -10.46 9.57 -9.24
CA LEU A 45 -9.86 8.29 -8.86
C LEU A 45 -9.10 7.64 -10.02
N ARG A 46 -9.65 7.65 -11.24
CA ARG A 46 -9.00 7.06 -12.41
C ARG A 46 -7.74 7.79 -12.89
N ASN A 47 -7.63 9.09 -12.61
CA ASN A 47 -6.54 9.92 -13.12
C ASN A 47 -5.36 10.08 -12.13
N VAL A 48 -5.43 9.42 -10.97
CA VAL A 48 -4.41 9.50 -9.92
C VAL A 48 -3.83 8.12 -9.69
N SER A 49 -2.50 8.04 -9.51
CA SER A 49 -1.83 6.76 -9.25
C SER A 49 -2.32 6.12 -7.95
N LEU A 50 -2.28 4.78 -7.90
CA LEU A 50 -2.67 4.03 -6.70
C LEU A 50 -1.93 4.51 -5.44
N ALA A 51 -0.62 4.76 -5.54
CA ALA A 51 0.18 5.26 -4.41
C ALA A 51 -0.35 6.61 -3.90
N ALA A 52 -0.75 7.50 -4.81
CA ALA A 52 -1.31 8.79 -4.44
C ALA A 52 -2.73 8.67 -3.87
N GLN A 53 -3.57 7.75 -4.36
CA GLN A 53 -4.87 7.45 -3.78
C GLN A 53 -4.72 6.93 -2.34
N ILE A 54 -3.85 5.93 -2.13
CA ILE A 54 -3.59 5.36 -0.80
C ILE A 54 -3.07 6.46 0.14
N ARG A 55 -2.09 7.26 -0.29
CA ARG A 55 -1.54 8.37 0.50
C ARG A 55 -2.61 9.40 0.86
N ALA A 56 -3.47 9.76 -0.09
CA ALA A 56 -4.55 10.71 0.15
C ALA A 56 -5.58 10.15 1.15
N CYS A 57 -5.92 8.87 1.06
CA CYS A 57 -6.77 8.16 2.02
C CYS A 57 -6.17 8.21 3.43
N THR A 58 -4.91 7.80 3.58
CA THR A 58 -4.17 7.81 4.86
C THR A 58 -4.17 9.20 5.49
N ARG A 59 -3.90 10.25 4.71
CA ARG A 59 -3.95 11.64 5.17
C ARG A 59 -5.35 12.09 5.58
N LEU A 60 -6.37 11.74 4.79
CA LEU A 60 -7.76 12.08 5.09
C LEU A 60 -8.22 11.48 6.43
N LEU A 61 -7.76 10.26 6.71
CA LEU A 61 -7.99 9.54 7.96
C LEU A 61 -7.09 9.99 9.12
N LYS A 62 -6.14 10.89 8.88
CA LYS A 62 -5.14 11.34 9.87
C LYS A 62 -4.30 10.21 10.46
N ILE A 63 -4.03 9.18 9.67
CA ILE A 63 -3.10 8.12 10.05
C ILE A 63 -1.69 8.68 9.88
N GLU A 64 -0.89 8.57 10.93
CA GLU A 64 0.52 8.97 10.95
C GLU A 64 1.43 7.79 10.59
N GLY A 65 2.62 8.08 10.08
CA GLY A 65 3.62 7.09 9.70
C GLY A 65 3.65 6.76 8.21
N ASP A 66 4.84 6.38 7.74
CA ASP A 66 5.06 5.88 6.39
C ASP A 66 5.07 4.34 6.40
N PRO A 67 4.46 3.65 5.42
CA PRO A 67 4.46 2.17 5.40
C PRO A 67 5.85 1.55 5.44
N ALA A 68 6.88 2.23 4.91
CA ALA A 68 8.25 1.73 4.99
C ALA A 68 8.82 1.77 6.41
N ASP A 69 8.22 2.51 7.34
CA ASP A 69 8.64 2.54 8.74
C ASP A 69 8.41 1.19 9.45
N GLN A 70 7.55 0.33 8.90
CA GLN A 70 7.27 -1.01 9.44
C GLN A 70 8.47 -1.97 9.29
N SER A 71 9.47 -1.66 8.45
CA SER A 71 10.62 -2.55 8.24
C SER A 71 11.87 -1.81 7.79
N ASP A 72 12.99 -2.08 8.45
CA ASP A 72 14.30 -1.57 8.04
C ASP A 72 14.68 -1.97 6.60
N LEU A 73 14.21 -3.13 6.12
CA LEU A 73 14.44 -3.55 4.73
C LEU A 73 13.68 -2.65 3.74
N LEU A 74 12.46 -2.25 4.09
CA LEU A 74 11.70 -1.29 3.28
C LEU A 74 12.32 0.11 3.34
N ARG A 75 12.76 0.59 4.51
CA ARG A 75 13.51 1.86 4.61
C ARG A 75 14.77 1.84 3.76
N LYS A 76 15.50 0.72 3.72
CA LYS A 76 16.68 0.54 2.86
C LYS A 76 16.33 0.64 1.37
N ARG A 77 15.18 0.10 0.94
CA ARG A 77 14.67 0.21 -0.45
C ARG A 77 14.39 1.65 -0.87
N LEU A 78 14.00 2.51 0.08
CA LEU A 78 13.73 3.94 -0.15
C LEU A 78 14.98 4.82 -0.21
N LYS A 79 16.17 4.32 0.13
CA LYS A 79 17.42 5.09 0.03
C LYS A 79 17.54 5.70 -1.37
N ALA A 80 17.68 7.01 -1.43
CA ALA A 80 17.74 7.76 -2.67
C ALA A 80 18.93 7.28 -3.52
N LYS A 81 18.67 6.96 -4.78
CA LYS A 81 19.70 6.75 -5.78
C LYS A 81 19.86 8.05 -6.57
N LYS A 82 21.10 8.37 -6.95
CA LYS A 82 21.41 9.60 -7.71
C LYS A 82 20.54 9.67 -8.97
N GLY A 83 19.81 10.78 -9.12
CA GLY A 83 18.94 11.04 -10.29
C GLY A 83 17.54 10.41 -10.23
N GLN A 84 17.16 9.76 -9.12
CA GLN A 84 15.80 9.25 -8.95
C GLN A 84 14.94 10.22 -8.13
N PRO A 85 13.63 10.33 -8.43
CA PRO A 85 12.71 11.10 -7.61
C PRO A 85 12.62 10.51 -6.20
N ALA A 86 12.24 11.36 -5.24
CA ALA A 86 11.96 10.91 -3.89
C ALA A 86 10.83 9.88 -3.89
N ARG A 87 11.05 8.77 -3.18
CA ARG A 87 10.09 7.68 -3.01
C ARG A 87 9.68 7.59 -1.55
N ASP A 88 8.47 7.13 -1.32
CA ASP A 88 7.89 6.90 -0.01
C ASP A 88 7.31 5.48 0.08
N GLY A 89 6.91 5.04 1.27
CA GLY A 89 6.42 3.67 1.47
C GLY A 89 5.17 3.38 0.67
N PHE A 90 4.29 4.37 0.47
CA PHE A 90 3.11 4.21 -0.39
C PHE A 90 3.48 3.85 -1.83
N SER A 91 4.48 4.55 -2.38
CA SER A 91 4.99 4.26 -3.73
C SER A 91 5.66 2.89 -3.76
N LEU A 92 6.44 2.56 -2.73
CA LEU A 92 7.11 1.26 -2.61
C LEU A 92 6.12 0.08 -2.59
N LEU A 93 5.02 0.17 -1.85
CA LEU A 93 3.99 -0.88 -1.87
C LEU A 93 3.41 -1.10 -3.28
N THR A 94 3.17 -0.01 -4.02
CA THR A 94 2.70 -0.13 -5.41
C THR A 94 3.78 -0.65 -6.37
N GLU A 95 5.06 -0.36 -6.10
CA GLU A 95 6.18 -0.95 -6.85
C GLU A 95 6.22 -2.47 -6.67
N PHE A 96 6.07 -2.97 -5.43
CA PHE A 96 5.98 -4.41 -5.16
C PHE A 96 4.79 -5.05 -5.88
N ARG A 97 3.59 -4.47 -5.77
CA ARG A 97 2.42 -4.95 -6.51
C ARG A 97 2.65 -4.97 -8.01
N ASN A 98 3.21 -3.90 -8.57
CA ASN A 98 3.46 -3.83 -10.01
C ASN A 98 4.51 -4.84 -10.45
N GLY A 99 5.55 -5.02 -9.64
CA GLY A 99 6.62 -5.96 -9.90
C GLY A 99 6.19 -7.43 -9.94
N VAL A 100 5.19 -7.81 -9.13
CA VAL A 100 4.63 -9.18 -9.14
C VAL A 100 3.53 -9.37 -10.18
N THR A 101 2.95 -8.29 -10.71
CA THR A 101 1.83 -8.35 -11.68
C THR A 101 2.27 -8.19 -13.13
N HIS A 102 3.40 -7.51 -13.39
CA HIS A 102 3.90 -7.27 -14.73
C HIS A 102 5.07 -8.20 -15.04
N SER A 103 5.20 -8.59 -16.30
CA SER A 103 6.25 -9.50 -16.79
C SER A 103 7.67 -8.91 -16.79
N SER A 104 7.83 -7.65 -16.37
CA SER A 104 9.14 -7.01 -16.26
C SER A 104 9.89 -7.52 -15.02
N PRO A 105 11.20 -7.76 -15.09
CA PRO A 105 11.96 -8.26 -13.95
C PRO A 105 11.97 -7.25 -12.80
N PHE A 106 11.21 -7.54 -11.75
CA PHE A 106 11.25 -6.85 -10.48
C PHE A 106 11.89 -7.77 -9.44
N ASN A 107 13.05 -7.38 -8.94
CA ASN A 107 13.80 -8.20 -8.00
C ASN A 107 13.37 -7.95 -6.55
N TYR A 108 12.92 -9.00 -5.89
CA TYR A 108 12.67 -9.06 -4.44
C TYR A 108 13.22 -10.35 -3.87
N ASP A 109 13.42 -10.34 -2.56
CA ASP A 109 13.70 -11.52 -1.77
C ASP A 109 12.78 -11.47 -0.53
N MET A 110 13.34 -11.46 0.68
CA MET A 110 12.54 -11.41 1.90
C MET A 110 11.76 -10.11 2.07
N ASP A 111 12.12 -9.05 1.36
CA ASP A 111 11.42 -7.77 1.41
C ASP A 111 10.00 -7.79 0.82
N ILE A 112 9.63 -8.80 0.03
CA ILE A 112 8.24 -8.98 -0.38
C ILE A 112 7.33 -9.32 0.80
N PHE A 113 7.81 -10.10 1.77
CA PHE A 113 7.06 -10.39 3.00
C PHE A 113 6.87 -9.13 3.84
N HIS A 114 7.89 -8.27 3.90
CA HIS A 114 7.77 -6.99 4.58
C HIS A 114 6.83 -6.03 3.86
N ALA A 115 6.81 -6.02 2.52
CA ALA A 115 5.85 -5.24 1.76
C ALA A 115 4.41 -5.73 1.97
N TRP A 116 4.21 -7.05 2.02
CA TRP A 116 2.93 -7.65 2.40
C TRP A 116 2.50 -7.21 3.82
N ASP A 117 3.37 -7.38 4.81
CA ASP A 117 3.11 -7.04 6.21
C ASP A 117 2.78 -5.54 6.38
N ALA A 118 3.57 -4.65 5.77
CA ALA A 118 3.30 -3.22 5.76
C ALA A 118 1.97 -2.87 5.07
N SER A 119 1.55 -3.65 4.06
CA SER A 119 0.24 -3.50 3.41
C SER A 119 -0.90 -3.93 4.34
N GLN A 120 -0.72 -5.00 5.11
CA GLN A 120 -1.70 -5.46 6.11
C GLN A 120 -1.84 -4.45 7.24
N TRP A 121 -0.73 -3.96 7.80
CA TRP A 121 -0.74 -2.88 8.79
C TRP A 121 -1.54 -1.67 8.27
N LEU A 122 -1.28 -1.23 7.05
CA LEU A 122 -1.97 -0.06 6.50
C LEU A 122 -3.47 -0.32 6.30
N LEU A 123 -3.85 -1.52 5.86
CA LEU A 123 -5.26 -1.93 5.76
C LEU A 123 -5.95 -1.86 7.12
N GLU A 124 -5.33 -2.44 8.16
CA GLU A 124 -5.85 -2.40 9.53
C GLU A 124 -6.02 -0.97 10.02
N MET A 125 -4.99 -0.12 9.83
CA MET A 125 -5.07 1.29 10.23
C MET A 125 -6.22 2.01 9.52
N GLN A 126 -6.43 1.76 8.23
CA GLN A 126 -7.50 2.40 7.46
C GLN A 126 -8.90 1.87 7.81
N LEU A 127 -9.04 0.57 8.10
CA LEU A 127 -10.30 -0.05 8.52
C LEU A 127 -10.74 0.40 9.92
N HIS A 128 -9.78 0.55 10.83
CA HIS A 128 -10.03 0.94 12.22
C HIS A 128 -10.03 2.46 12.44
N ALA A 129 -9.76 3.26 11.40
CA ALA A 129 -9.78 4.71 11.52
C ALA A 129 -11.20 5.22 11.86
N PRO A 130 -11.35 5.98 12.97
CA PRO A 130 -12.67 6.41 13.42
C PRO A 130 -13.36 7.29 12.36
N PRO A 131 -14.69 7.18 12.20
CA PRO A 131 -15.43 8.10 11.35
C PRO A 131 -15.29 9.53 11.90
N ARG A 132 -15.12 10.52 11.01
CA ARG A 132 -15.16 11.93 11.42
C ARG A 132 -16.49 12.17 12.15
N SER A 133 -16.42 12.60 13.40
CA SER A 133 -17.60 13.13 14.09
C SER A 133 -18.17 14.25 13.22
N LYS A 134 -19.46 14.17 12.89
CA LYS A 134 -20.15 15.32 12.29
C LYS A 134 -19.95 16.46 13.29
N ALA A 135 -19.29 17.53 12.88
CA ALA A 135 -19.27 18.76 13.65
C ALA A 135 -20.73 19.05 14.01
N ARG A 136 -21.05 19.05 15.31
CA ARG A 136 -22.36 19.52 15.77
C ARG A 136 -22.51 20.90 15.17
N ARG A 137 -23.46 21.07 14.23
CA ARG A 137 -23.93 22.40 13.87
C ARG A 137 -24.47 22.99 15.16
N SER A 138 -23.67 23.84 15.81
CA SER A 138 -24.14 24.67 16.89
C SER A 138 -25.14 25.61 16.25
N ILE A 139 -26.43 25.30 16.41
CA ILE A 139 -27.50 26.26 16.18
C ILE A 139 -27.62 27.01 17.51
N LEU A 140 -26.93 28.15 17.59
CA LEU A 140 -27.26 29.27 18.47
C LEU A 140 -26.98 30.54 17.69
#